data_AF-A0A7C4PV13-F1
#
_entry.id   AF-A0A7C4PV13-F1
#
_cell.length_a   1.000
_cell.length_b   1.000
_cell.length_c   1.000
_cell.angle_alpha   90.00
_cell.angle_beta   90.00
_cell.angle_gamma   90.00
#
_symmetry.space_group_name_H-M   'P 1'
#
loop_
_entity.id
_entity.type
_entity.pdbx_description
1 polymer ?
#
loop_
_entity_poly.entity_id
_entity_poly.type
_entity_poly.pdbx_seq_one_letter_code
_entity_poly.pdbx_strand_id
1 'polypeptide(L)'
;MDASCIPPFERQFFEGREDFTRIGAGAVGGKASGLWLIREKILSRLDLAAHPGFEVNVPRLCVICTDVFEAFLSHNDLWPLIRENPPDEDLARAFLRAELPPGLAGDLRALISKVHTPLAVRSSSLLEDALEHPFAGVYCTKMIPNNQFDIDIRARKLGEAVKLVWASTFFAEARSIMQAARVEWERERMAVILQEIVGEKRSERFYPTISGVGRSFNAYPTGHAVPEDGVVSLALGLGKTIVDGGRCYSYCPAYPRTPLPYKSLGDLMDATQNRFFAVHMGPLSDYDPLKETEYLREHSLDTAESDETLRFLASSYDSDSDRLYPGLFGAGPRVVNFSPVLTTNQVPLNDLIRDLMRLSREALAADVEIEFALNLDPKQGLPARLGFLQVRPMAASTEEVAVDAEELAHPAAVVASPKVLGNGTRHDIQDIIYVKPKSFDPARTVEVATEIGRLNQALLDEKRPYLLIGFGRFGTADPWLGIPTAWGQLSGAAAIVEATLHNMRPELSQGSHFFHNLVGFGVYYLAVEPQSGGRVDFDWLDSQPAAAETAFLRHLRLPRPLELRVDRRRGRGVIRHD
;
A
#
# COMPACT_ATOMS: atom_id res chain seq x y z
N MET A 1 -22.17 3.06 3.90
CA MET A 1 -23.05 3.64 2.87
C MET A 1 -24.09 2.60 2.51
N ASP A 2 -25.36 2.97 2.37
CA ASP A 2 -26.40 2.06 1.86
C ASP A 2 -26.20 1.89 0.34
N ALA A 3 -26.27 0.66 -0.15
CA ALA A 3 -26.09 0.33 -1.57
C ALA A 3 -27.16 0.97 -2.48
N SER A 4 -28.28 1.43 -1.89
CA SER A 4 -29.37 2.11 -2.61
C SER A 4 -28.92 3.33 -3.41
N CYS A 5 -27.80 3.97 -3.08
CA CYS A 5 -27.25 5.11 -3.84
C CYS A 5 -26.60 4.71 -5.17
N ILE A 6 -26.20 3.44 -5.33
CA ILE A 6 -25.54 2.92 -6.54
C ILE A 6 -26.58 2.20 -7.39
N PRO A 7 -26.65 2.47 -8.72
CA PRO A 7 -27.65 1.83 -9.58
C PRO A 7 -27.41 0.32 -9.71
N PRO A 8 -28.48 -0.50 -9.72
CA PRO A 8 -28.36 -1.94 -9.88
C PRO A 8 -27.83 -2.30 -11.28
N PHE A 9 -27.06 -3.38 -11.36
CA PHE A 9 -26.60 -3.96 -12.61
C PHE A 9 -27.75 -4.72 -13.26
N GLU A 10 -28.06 -4.38 -14.51
CA GLU A 10 -29.12 -5.02 -15.29
C GLU A 10 -28.55 -5.79 -16.49
N ARG A 11 -28.87 -7.09 -16.57
CA ARG A 11 -28.39 -7.98 -17.64
C ARG A 11 -28.88 -7.55 -19.03
N GLN A 12 -30.12 -7.09 -19.10
CA GLN A 12 -30.80 -6.69 -20.32
C GLN A 12 -31.33 -5.27 -20.18
N PHE A 13 -30.56 -4.27 -20.58
CA PHE A 13 -31.10 -3.00 -21.04
C PHE A 13 -30.13 -2.40 -22.07
N PHE A 14 -30.69 -2.02 -23.22
CA PHE A 14 -29.99 -1.35 -24.30
C PHE A 14 -29.19 -0.15 -23.75
N GLU A 15 -27.91 -0.06 -24.09
CA GLU A 15 -27.08 1.15 -23.86
C GLU A 15 -26.98 1.67 -22.42
N GLY A 16 -26.87 0.82 -21.41
CA GLY A 16 -26.50 1.29 -20.07
C GLY A 16 -25.19 2.09 -20.09
N ARG A 17 -25.28 3.42 -19.92
CA ARG A 17 -24.15 4.38 -19.83
C ARG A 17 -23.58 4.49 -18.41
N GLU A 18 -24.07 3.66 -17.49
CA GLU A 18 -23.68 3.68 -16.08
C GLU A 18 -22.26 3.13 -15.91
N ASP A 19 -21.33 4.02 -15.57
CA ASP A 19 -19.93 3.65 -15.32
C ASP A 19 -19.70 3.05 -13.92
N PHE A 20 -20.72 3.03 -13.05
CA PHE A 20 -20.65 2.48 -11.69
C PHE A 20 -21.96 1.78 -11.35
N THR A 21 -21.96 0.45 -11.25
CA THR A 21 -23.15 -0.36 -10.93
C THR A 21 -22.93 -1.31 -9.74
N ARG A 22 -23.99 -1.98 -9.27
CA ARG A 22 -23.91 -3.02 -8.22
C ARG A 22 -24.71 -4.30 -8.50
N ILE A 23 -24.26 -5.42 -7.99
CA ILE A 23 -24.95 -6.72 -7.94
C ILE A 23 -25.22 -7.04 -6.46
N GLY A 24 -26.47 -7.37 -6.12
CA GLY A 24 -26.91 -7.54 -4.73
C GLY A 24 -27.39 -6.24 -4.09
N ALA A 25 -27.90 -6.33 -2.86
CA ALA A 25 -28.52 -5.22 -2.13
C ALA A 25 -27.88 -4.93 -0.75
N GLY A 26 -26.88 -5.72 -0.35
CA GLY A 26 -26.13 -5.53 0.89
C GLY A 26 -25.16 -4.36 0.82
N ALA A 27 -24.24 -4.25 1.77
CA ALA A 27 -23.24 -3.19 1.77
C ALA A 27 -22.24 -3.34 0.61
N VAL A 28 -21.67 -2.22 0.17
CA VAL A 28 -20.63 -2.18 -0.89
C VAL A 28 -19.20 -2.18 -0.34
N GLY A 29 -19.04 -2.07 0.97
CA GLY A 29 -17.73 -1.96 1.64
C GLY A 29 -17.09 -0.57 1.56
N GLY A 30 -15.95 -0.43 2.23
CA GLY A 30 -15.21 0.84 2.37
C GLY A 30 -14.73 1.38 1.02
N LYS A 31 -13.96 0.58 0.27
CA LYS A 31 -13.31 1.04 -0.98
C LYS A 31 -14.32 1.50 -2.02
N ALA A 32 -15.41 0.75 -2.19
CA ALA A 32 -16.47 1.13 -3.12
C ALA A 32 -17.17 2.42 -2.67
N SER A 33 -17.39 2.60 -1.36
CA SER A 33 -17.93 3.85 -0.80
C SER A 33 -16.99 5.03 -1.04
N GLY A 34 -15.67 4.82 -0.93
CA GLY A 34 -14.65 5.81 -1.24
C GLY A 34 -14.62 6.20 -2.73
N LEU A 35 -14.72 5.22 -3.63
CA LEU A 35 -14.85 5.45 -5.07
C LEU A 35 -16.12 6.23 -5.44
N TRP A 36 -17.22 5.94 -4.76
CA TRP A 36 -18.46 6.71 -4.92
C TRP A 36 -18.30 8.14 -4.44
N LEU A 37 -17.65 8.35 -3.29
CA LEU A 37 -17.32 9.67 -2.76
C LEU A 37 -16.45 10.47 -3.74
N ILE A 38 -15.45 9.84 -4.37
CA ILE A 38 -14.63 10.47 -5.40
C ILE A 38 -15.51 11.04 -6.51
N ARG A 39 -16.39 10.21 -7.08
CA ARG A 39 -17.26 10.62 -8.18
C ARG A 39 -18.19 11.77 -7.78
N GLU A 40 -18.90 11.62 -6.67
CA GLU A 40 -20.02 12.50 -6.31
C GLU A 40 -19.59 13.78 -5.58
N LYS A 41 -18.47 13.75 -4.84
CA LYS A 41 -18.05 14.86 -3.96
C LYS A 41 -16.74 15.51 -4.37
N ILE A 42 -15.85 14.81 -5.06
CA ILE A 42 -14.53 15.32 -5.44
C ILE A 42 -14.54 15.73 -6.90
N LEU A 43 -14.78 14.80 -7.82
CA LEU A 43 -14.74 15.05 -9.26
C LEU A 43 -15.86 15.99 -9.74
N SER A 44 -17.02 15.96 -9.09
CA SER A 44 -18.12 16.92 -9.35
C SER A 44 -17.75 18.38 -9.06
N ARG A 45 -16.69 18.62 -8.27
CA ARG A 45 -16.18 19.96 -7.89
C ARG A 45 -14.85 20.29 -8.57
N LEU A 46 -14.28 19.38 -9.36
CA LEU A 46 -13.03 19.61 -10.07
C LEU A 46 -13.29 20.49 -11.29
N ASP A 47 -12.62 21.64 -11.36
CA ASP A 47 -12.65 22.49 -12.54
C ASP A 47 -11.69 21.95 -13.61
N LEU A 48 -12.21 21.08 -14.48
CA LEU A 48 -11.43 20.53 -15.60
C LEU A 48 -11.00 21.60 -16.61
N ALA A 49 -11.63 22.77 -16.66
CA ALA A 49 -11.19 23.86 -17.54
C ALA A 49 -9.84 24.44 -17.09
N ALA A 50 -9.52 24.36 -15.80
CA ALA A 50 -8.21 24.72 -15.25
C ALA A 50 -7.11 23.70 -15.59
N HIS A 51 -7.47 22.50 -16.06
CA HIS A 51 -6.56 21.39 -16.36
C HIS A 51 -6.71 20.93 -17.82
N PRO A 52 -6.39 21.79 -18.81
CA PRO A 52 -6.62 21.48 -20.22
C PRO A 52 -5.82 20.24 -20.68
N GLY A 53 -6.48 19.37 -21.42
CA GLY A 53 -5.90 18.12 -21.92
C GLY A 53 -5.96 16.95 -20.93
N PHE A 54 -6.46 17.15 -19.71
CA PHE A 54 -6.72 16.04 -18.79
C PHE A 54 -8.17 15.58 -18.86
N GLU A 55 -8.35 14.27 -18.94
CA GLU A 55 -9.61 13.58 -18.64
C GLU A 55 -9.44 12.90 -17.28
N VAL A 56 -10.33 13.18 -16.33
CA VAL A 56 -10.26 12.62 -14.97
C VAL A 56 -11.56 11.90 -14.65
N ASN A 57 -11.47 10.62 -14.31
CA ASN A 57 -12.63 9.81 -13.97
C ASN A 57 -12.31 8.74 -12.94
N VAL A 58 -13.34 8.17 -12.33
CA VAL A 58 -13.25 6.86 -11.69
C VAL A 58 -13.37 5.80 -12.79
N PRO A 59 -12.44 4.84 -12.92
CA PRO A 59 -12.57 3.78 -13.92
C PRO A 59 -13.86 2.98 -13.73
N ARG A 60 -14.43 2.53 -14.85
CA ARG A 60 -15.71 1.81 -14.86
C ARG A 60 -15.65 0.61 -13.92
N LEU A 61 -16.72 0.43 -13.15
CA LEU A 61 -16.74 -0.64 -12.16
C LEU A 61 -18.13 -1.18 -11.85
N CYS A 62 -18.16 -2.41 -11.36
CA CYS A 62 -19.34 -3.05 -10.79
C CYS A 62 -18.99 -3.64 -9.42
N VAL A 63 -19.83 -3.43 -8.42
CA VAL A 63 -19.62 -3.95 -7.06
C VAL A 63 -20.53 -5.14 -6.78
N ILE A 64 -19.98 -6.26 -6.37
CA ILE A 64 -20.71 -7.39 -5.79
C ILE A 64 -20.87 -7.11 -4.30
N CYS A 65 -22.11 -6.95 -3.84
CA CYS A 65 -22.41 -6.55 -2.46
C CYS A 65 -22.25 -7.71 -1.46
N THR A 66 -22.19 -7.37 -0.16
CA THR A 66 -21.91 -8.32 0.92
C THR A 66 -22.96 -9.42 1.11
N ASP A 67 -24.21 -9.18 0.73
CA ASP A 67 -25.30 -10.18 0.78
C ASP A 67 -25.03 -11.35 -0.17
N VAL A 68 -24.40 -11.08 -1.32
CA VAL A 68 -24.01 -12.11 -2.29
C VAL A 68 -22.89 -13.00 -1.72
N PHE A 69 -21.96 -12.41 -0.97
CA PHE A 69 -20.92 -13.13 -0.25
C PHE A 69 -21.53 -14.06 0.82
N GLU A 70 -22.45 -13.57 1.65
CA GLU A 70 -23.14 -14.38 2.65
C GLU A 70 -23.93 -15.53 2.01
N ALA A 71 -24.62 -15.24 0.91
CA ALA A 71 -25.36 -16.25 0.14
C ALA A 71 -24.42 -17.33 -0.41
N PHE A 72 -23.24 -16.95 -0.93
CA PHE A 72 -22.23 -17.89 -1.41
C PHE A 72 -21.71 -18.81 -0.30
N LEU A 73 -21.39 -18.27 0.88
CA LEU A 73 -20.92 -19.07 2.01
C LEU A 73 -21.99 -20.07 2.48
N SER A 74 -23.24 -19.61 2.57
CA SER A 74 -24.38 -20.42 3.02
C SER A 74 -24.75 -21.51 2.01
N HIS A 75 -24.72 -21.19 0.73
CA HIS A 75 -25.02 -22.12 -0.36
C HIS A 75 -24.04 -23.31 -0.42
N ASN A 76 -22.79 -23.09 0.01
CA ASN A 76 -21.71 -24.08 -0.07
C ASN A 76 -21.31 -24.67 1.29
N ASP A 77 -22.02 -24.32 2.38
CA ASP A 77 -21.71 -24.74 3.76
C ASP A 77 -20.23 -24.61 4.13
N LEU A 78 -19.64 -23.43 3.85
CA LEU A 78 -18.18 -23.22 4.04
C LEU A 78 -17.78 -22.92 5.48
N TRP A 79 -18.72 -22.58 6.36
CA TRP A 79 -18.42 -22.16 7.74
C TRP A 79 -17.69 -23.21 8.59
N PRO A 80 -18.03 -24.51 8.56
CA PRO A 80 -17.27 -25.53 9.29
C PRO A 80 -15.79 -25.54 8.92
N LEU A 81 -15.48 -25.55 7.61
CA LEU A 81 -14.11 -25.51 7.11
C LEU A 81 -13.38 -24.23 7.51
N ILE A 82 -14.05 -23.08 7.42
CA ILE A 82 -13.47 -21.79 7.84
C ILE A 82 -13.10 -21.86 9.34
N ARG A 83 -13.92 -22.46 10.20
CA ARG A 83 -13.63 -22.58 11.64
C ARG A 83 -12.48 -23.53 11.96
N GLU A 84 -12.27 -24.57 11.16
CA GLU A 84 -11.12 -25.46 11.28
C GLU A 84 -9.78 -24.75 11.03
N ASN A 85 -9.81 -23.59 10.35
CA ASN A 85 -8.64 -22.77 10.03
C ASN A 85 -7.52 -23.57 9.35
N PRO A 86 -7.79 -24.25 8.22
CA PRO A 86 -6.77 -24.96 7.46
C PRO A 86 -5.76 -23.98 6.85
N PRO A 87 -4.63 -24.47 6.30
CA PRO A 87 -3.71 -23.63 5.54
C PRO A 87 -4.41 -22.84 4.43
N ASP A 88 -3.96 -21.61 4.18
CA ASP A 88 -4.60 -20.67 3.24
C ASP A 88 -4.79 -21.28 1.83
N GLU A 89 -3.84 -22.09 1.37
CA GLU A 89 -3.96 -22.79 0.08
C GLU A 89 -5.14 -23.77 0.04
N ASP A 90 -5.37 -24.52 1.13
CA ASP A 90 -6.46 -25.50 1.20
C ASP A 90 -7.81 -24.78 1.29
N LEU A 91 -7.87 -23.68 2.03
CA LEU A 91 -9.05 -22.82 2.10
C LEU A 91 -9.37 -22.22 0.73
N ALA A 92 -8.37 -21.68 0.04
CA ALA A 92 -8.53 -21.11 -1.30
C ALA A 92 -8.99 -22.18 -2.33
N ARG A 93 -8.44 -23.41 -2.26
CA ARG A 93 -8.90 -24.53 -3.10
C ARG A 93 -10.38 -24.86 -2.86
N ALA A 94 -10.82 -24.85 -1.60
CA ALA A 94 -12.22 -25.10 -1.28
C ALA A 94 -13.15 -24.01 -1.84
N PHE A 95 -12.78 -22.73 -1.69
CA PHE A 95 -13.53 -21.61 -2.26
C PHE A 95 -13.57 -21.65 -3.79
N LEU A 96 -12.46 -22.04 -4.45
CA LEU A 96 -12.43 -22.18 -5.90
C LEU A 96 -13.37 -23.28 -6.40
N ARG A 97 -13.48 -24.41 -5.67
CA ARG A 97 -14.37 -25.54 -5.99
C ARG A 97 -15.84 -25.27 -5.71
N ALA A 98 -16.15 -24.41 -4.75
CA ALA A 98 -17.51 -24.04 -4.38
C ALA A 98 -18.30 -23.45 -5.56
N GLU A 99 -19.60 -23.64 -5.61
CA GLU A 99 -20.46 -23.16 -6.70
C GLU A 99 -20.87 -21.71 -6.49
N LEU A 100 -20.81 -20.89 -7.56
CA LEU A 100 -21.37 -19.54 -7.51
C LEU A 100 -22.89 -19.63 -7.56
N PRO A 101 -23.62 -18.78 -6.80
CA PRO A 101 -25.06 -18.69 -6.94
C PRO A 101 -25.44 -18.50 -8.42
N PRO A 102 -26.44 -19.24 -8.96
CA PRO A 102 -26.79 -19.19 -10.39
C PRO A 102 -27.11 -17.79 -10.90
N GLY A 103 -27.70 -16.95 -10.03
CA GLY A 103 -27.86 -15.51 -10.26
C GLY A 103 -26.52 -14.87 -10.59
N LEU A 104 -25.59 -14.82 -9.62
CA LEU A 104 -24.28 -14.21 -9.80
C LEU A 104 -23.53 -14.74 -11.04
N ALA A 105 -23.53 -16.06 -11.27
CA ALA A 105 -22.86 -16.64 -12.44
C ALA A 105 -23.38 -16.05 -13.76
N GLY A 106 -24.70 -15.87 -13.88
CA GLY A 106 -25.33 -15.21 -15.01
C GLY A 106 -24.98 -13.72 -15.14
N ASP A 107 -24.91 -13.01 -14.01
CA ASP A 107 -24.53 -11.58 -13.99
C ASP A 107 -23.07 -11.38 -14.43
N LEU A 108 -22.14 -12.19 -13.90
CA LEU A 108 -20.72 -12.13 -14.29
C LEU A 108 -20.52 -12.43 -15.77
N ARG A 109 -21.25 -13.42 -16.32
CA ARG A 109 -21.24 -13.72 -17.75
C ARG A 109 -21.77 -12.54 -18.58
N ALA A 110 -22.86 -11.91 -18.15
CA ALA A 110 -23.42 -10.76 -18.84
C ALA A 110 -22.47 -9.56 -18.82
N LEU A 111 -21.81 -9.30 -17.69
CA LEU A 111 -20.81 -8.24 -17.53
C LEU A 111 -19.63 -8.48 -18.48
N ILE A 112 -19.04 -9.67 -18.45
CA ILE A 112 -17.84 -9.98 -19.24
C ILE A 112 -18.10 -10.04 -20.75
N SER A 113 -19.37 -10.22 -21.14
CA SER A 113 -19.77 -10.12 -22.55
C SER A 113 -19.57 -8.72 -23.14
N LYS A 114 -19.66 -7.68 -22.29
CA LYS A 114 -19.55 -6.26 -22.68
C LYS A 114 -18.16 -5.69 -22.45
N VAL A 115 -17.40 -6.25 -21.50
CA VAL A 115 -16.09 -5.75 -21.09
C VAL A 115 -14.96 -6.61 -21.70
N HIS A 116 -14.04 -5.97 -22.41
CA HIS A 116 -12.89 -6.61 -23.07
C HIS A 116 -11.53 -6.06 -22.60
N THR A 117 -11.56 -5.15 -21.63
CA THR A 117 -10.39 -4.56 -20.99
C THR A 117 -9.96 -5.42 -19.79
N PRO A 118 -8.68 -5.39 -19.39
CA PRO A 118 -8.23 -6.02 -18.16
C PRO A 118 -9.01 -5.51 -16.94
N LEU A 119 -9.27 -6.41 -16.00
CA LEU A 119 -10.07 -6.14 -14.80
C LEU A 119 -9.24 -6.37 -13.54
N ALA A 120 -9.34 -5.44 -12.59
CA ALA A 120 -8.94 -5.65 -11.21
C ALA A 120 -10.15 -6.11 -10.41
N VAL A 121 -10.03 -7.28 -9.80
CA VAL A 121 -11.00 -7.84 -8.85
C VAL A 121 -10.47 -7.54 -7.45
N ARG A 122 -11.02 -6.51 -6.81
CA ARG A 122 -10.52 -5.93 -5.56
C ARG A 122 -11.48 -6.28 -4.42
N SER A 123 -10.92 -6.61 -3.26
CA SER A 123 -11.66 -6.62 -1.99
C SER A 123 -12.23 -5.24 -1.67
N SER A 124 -13.40 -5.21 -1.02
CA SER A 124 -14.00 -4.03 -0.41
C SER A 124 -14.69 -4.48 0.87
N SER A 125 -13.90 -4.60 1.95
CA SER A 125 -14.41 -5.06 3.25
C SER A 125 -15.27 -3.97 3.92
N LEU A 126 -16.17 -4.40 4.82
CA LEU A 126 -16.98 -3.48 5.61
C LEU A 126 -16.12 -2.65 6.58
N LEU A 127 -15.01 -3.22 7.06
CA LEU A 127 -14.13 -2.63 8.06
C LEU A 127 -12.91 -1.92 7.45
N GLU A 128 -12.62 -2.17 6.19
CA GLU A 128 -11.36 -1.80 5.51
C GLU A 128 -10.96 -0.32 5.57
N ASP A 129 -11.95 0.58 5.58
CA ASP A 129 -11.74 2.04 5.63
C ASP A 129 -12.40 2.67 6.87
N ALA A 130 -12.61 1.89 7.94
CA ALA A 130 -13.00 2.46 9.23
C ALA A 130 -11.81 3.24 9.81
N LEU A 131 -12.05 4.50 10.21
CA LEU A 131 -11.03 5.38 10.80
C LEU A 131 -10.28 4.76 11.99
N GLU A 132 -10.93 3.84 12.71
CA GLU A 132 -10.41 3.19 13.90
C GLU A 132 -9.47 2.01 13.58
N HIS A 133 -9.61 1.37 12.40
CA HIS A 133 -8.86 0.16 12.03
C HIS A 133 -8.69 0.06 10.50
N PRO A 134 -7.62 0.58 9.89
CA PRO A 134 -7.40 0.38 8.46
C PRO A 134 -6.89 -1.05 8.19
N PHE A 135 -7.49 -1.73 7.22
CA PHE A 135 -7.05 -3.05 6.76
C PHE A 135 -6.41 -2.96 5.37
N ALA A 136 -5.46 -2.04 5.19
CA ALA A 136 -4.86 -1.81 3.89
C ALA A 136 -3.93 -2.97 3.49
N GLY A 137 -4.15 -3.50 2.27
CA GLY A 137 -3.32 -4.56 1.71
C GLY A 137 -3.51 -5.95 2.31
N VAL A 138 -4.55 -6.13 3.14
CA VAL A 138 -4.79 -7.38 3.88
C VAL A 138 -5.44 -8.45 3.02
N TYR A 139 -6.32 -8.03 2.12
CA TYR A 139 -7.09 -8.93 1.28
C TYR A 139 -6.56 -8.91 -0.15
N CYS A 140 -6.69 -10.04 -0.84
CA CYS A 140 -6.17 -10.19 -2.20
C CYS A 140 -6.85 -9.23 -3.19
N THR A 141 -6.08 -8.81 -4.19
CA THR A 141 -6.57 -8.16 -5.40
C THR A 141 -6.05 -8.92 -6.63
N LYS A 142 -6.96 -9.56 -7.36
CA LYS A 142 -6.59 -10.34 -8.54
C LYS A 142 -6.82 -9.54 -9.81
N MET A 143 -5.75 -9.26 -10.56
CA MET A 143 -5.84 -8.65 -11.88
C MET A 143 -5.90 -9.73 -12.96
N ILE A 144 -6.87 -9.62 -13.87
CA ILE A 144 -7.05 -10.56 -14.98
C ILE A 144 -6.98 -9.84 -16.34
N PRO A 145 -6.40 -10.45 -17.38
CA PRO A 145 -6.22 -9.79 -18.68
C PRO A 145 -7.53 -9.69 -19.47
N ASN A 146 -8.50 -10.56 -19.18
CA ASN A 146 -9.84 -10.55 -19.77
C ASN A 146 -9.87 -10.50 -21.33
N ASN A 147 -8.87 -11.12 -21.96
CA ASN A 147 -8.61 -11.00 -23.41
C ASN A 147 -8.75 -12.33 -24.18
N GLN A 148 -9.25 -13.39 -23.53
CA GLN A 148 -9.51 -14.67 -24.19
C GLN A 148 -10.70 -14.54 -25.16
N PHE A 149 -10.63 -15.25 -26.30
CA PHE A 149 -11.69 -15.20 -27.30
C PHE A 149 -13.03 -15.74 -26.79
N ASP A 150 -13.00 -16.81 -25.99
CA ASP A 150 -14.19 -17.44 -25.45
C ASP A 150 -14.68 -16.71 -24.19
N ILE A 151 -15.94 -16.27 -24.24
CA ILE A 151 -16.65 -15.65 -23.12
C ILE A 151 -16.74 -16.56 -21.90
N ASP A 152 -16.86 -17.89 -22.09
CA ASP A 152 -17.00 -18.86 -21.00
C ASP A 152 -15.70 -18.98 -20.22
N ILE A 153 -14.57 -18.91 -20.92
CA ILE A 153 -13.24 -18.88 -20.29
C ILE A 153 -13.08 -17.58 -19.49
N ARG A 154 -13.47 -16.43 -20.06
CA ARG A 154 -13.37 -15.14 -19.35
C ARG A 154 -14.28 -15.09 -18.12
N ALA A 155 -15.52 -15.57 -18.24
CA ALA A 155 -16.47 -15.65 -17.13
C ALA A 155 -15.96 -16.56 -16.01
N ARG A 156 -15.38 -17.72 -16.35
CA ARG A 156 -14.79 -18.65 -15.37
C ARG A 156 -13.65 -18.00 -14.61
N LYS A 157 -12.69 -17.38 -15.31
CA LYS A 157 -11.54 -16.69 -14.71
C LYS A 157 -11.96 -15.53 -13.80
N LEU A 158 -12.99 -14.79 -14.20
CA LEU A 158 -13.59 -13.75 -13.35
C LEU A 158 -14.20 -14.35 -12.08
N GLY A 159 -14.95 -15.45 -12.21
CA GLY A 159 -15.52 -16.16 -11.07
C GLY A 159 -14.46 -16.71 -10.11
N GLU A 160 -13.37 -17.27 -10.63
CA GLU A 160 -12.22 -17.72 -9.82
C GLU A 160 -11.56 -16.57 -9.07
N ALA A 161 -11.36 -15.42 -9.73
CA ALA A 161 -10.83 -14.22 -9.09
C ALA A 161 -11.73 -13.73 -7.95
N VAL A 162 -13.06 -13.68 -8.16
CA VAL A 162 -14.03 -13.31 -7.11
C VAL A 162 -13.95 -14.27 -5.91
N LYS A 163 -13.90 -15.58 -6.18
CA LYS A 163 -13.79 -16.61 -5.14
C LYS A 163 -12.49 -16.51 -4.35
N LEU A 164 -11.36 -16.23 -5.02
CA LEU A 164 -10.07 -16.04 -4.36
C LEU A 164 -10.10 -14.82 -3.43
N VAL A 165 -10.68 -13.70 -3.88
CA VAL A 165 -10.85 -12.51 -3.04
C VAL A 165 -11.72 -12.82 -1.82
N TRP A 166 -12.82 -13.56 -1.99
CA TRP A 166 -13.65 -14.00 -0.87
C TRP A 166 -12.90 -14.94 0.10
N ALA A 167 -12.09 -15.87 -0.42
CA ALA A 167 -11.27 -16.75 0.41
C ALA A 167 -10.28 -15.95 1.26
N SER A 168 -9.70 -14.88 0.69
CA SER A 168 -8.70 -14.04 1.37
C SER A 168 -9.23 -13.34 2.63
N THR A 169 -10.55 -13.20 2.77
CA THR A 169 -11.20 -12.72 4.00
C THR A 169 -10.80 -13.53 5.23
N PHE A 170 -10.50 -14.82 5.03
CA PHE A 170 -10.29 -15.80 6.09
C PHE A 170 -8.86 -16.31 6.19
N PHE A 171 -7.93 -15.76 5.40
CA PHE A 171 -6.52 -16.15 5.44
C PHE A 171 -5.85 -15.79 6.76
N ALA A 172 -4.74 -16.46 7.05
CA ALA A 172 -3.98 -16.29 8.29
C ALA A 172 -3.60 -14.83 8.55
N GLU A 173 -3.18 -14.09 7.52
CA GLU A 173 -2.83 -12.67 7.64
C GLU A 173 -4.04 -11.82 8.04
N ALA A 174 -5.18 -11.98 7.36
CA ALA A 174 -6.41 -11.25 7.68
C ALA A 174 -6.89 -11.52 9.12
N ARG A 175 -6.85 -12.79 9.55
CA ARG A 175 -7.21 -13.18 10.93
C ARG A 175 -6.29 -12.56 11.97
N SER A 176 -4.98 -12.58 11.72
CA SER A 176 -3.97 -12.03 12.65
C SER A 176 -4.18 -10.53 12.87
N ILE A 177 -4.58 -9.82 11.81
CA ILE A 177 -4.85 -8.39 11.86
C ILE A 177 -6.17 -8.10 12.58
N MET A 178 -7.23 -8.87 12.33
CA MET A 178 -8.49 -8.74 13.08
C MET A 178 -8.31 -9.05 14.57
N GLN A 179 -7.49 -10.05 14.91
CA GLN A 179 -7.14 -10.36 16.30
C GLN A 179 -6.42 -9.18 16.97
N ALA A 180 -5.45 -8.57 16.28
CA ALA A 180 -4.77 -7.36 16.75
C ALA A 180 -5.73 -6.17 16.93
N ALA A 181 -6.66 -5.99 15.99
CA ALA A 181 -7.73 -5.00 16.06
C ALA A 181 -8.77 -5.29 17.16
N ARG A 182 -8.72 -6.49 17.77
CA ARG A 182 -9.74 -7.00 18.70
C ARG A 182 -11.15 -7.07 18.09
N VAL A 183 -11.21 -7.33 16.78
CA VAL A 183 -12.46 -7.51 16.04
C VAL A 183 -12.74 -9.01 15.84
N GLU A 184 -14.00 -9.39 15.99
CA GLU A 184 -14.45 -10.75 15.67
C GLU A 184 -14.41 -10.99 14.16
N TRP A 185 -13.49 -11.83 13.70
CA TRP A 185 -13.32 -12.15 12.28
C TRP A 185 -14.57 -12.78 11.64
N GLU A 186 -15.42 -13.46 12.42
CA GLU A 186 -16.69 -14.02 11.93
C GLU A 186 -17.70 -12.94 11.50
N ARG A 187 -17.52 -11.69 11.94
CA ARG A 187 -18.37 -10.55 11.55
C ARG A 187 -17.92 -9.89 10.26
N GLU A 188 -16.72 -10.20 9.77
CA GLU A 188 -16.22 -9.60 8.54
C GLU A 188 -17.14 -9.95 7.36
N ARG A 189 -17.38 -8.96 6.49
CA ARG A 189 -18.19 -9.12 5.29
C ARG A 189 -17.47 -8.49 4.12
N MET A 190 -17.38 -9.25 3.03
CA MET A 190 -16.57 -8.88 1.87
C MET A 190 -17.44 -8.57 0.66
N ALA A 191 -17.49 -7.29 0.27
CA ALA A 191 -17.91 -6.92 -1.08
C ALA A 191 -16.71 -7.03 -2.03
N VAL A 192 -16.98 -7.13 -3.34
CA VAL A 192 -15.93 -7.26 -4.37
C VAL A 192 -16.16 -6.24 -5.46
N ILE A 193 -15.13 -5.47 -5.78
CA ILE A 193 -15.15 -4.49 -6.86
C ILE A 193 -14.54 -5.12 -8.11
N LEU A 194 -15.28 -5.11 -9.21
CA LEU A 194 -14.81 -5.47 -10.55
C LEU A 194 -14.56 -4.16 -11.31
N GLN A 195 -13.30 -3.76 -11.47
CA GLN A 195 -12.94 -2.44 -12.00
C GLN A 195 -12.03 -2.56 -13.23
N GLU A 196 -12.26 -1.74 -14.25
CA GLU A 196 -11.34 -1.62 -15.38
C GLU A 196 -9.97 -1.13 -14.92
N ILE A 197 -8.90 -1.80 -15.37
CA ILE A 197 -7.53 -1.36 -15.08
C ILE A 197 -7.20 -0.18 -15.98
N VAL A 198 -6.71 0.91 -15.37
CA VAL A 198 -6.14 2.04 -16.12
C VAL A 198 -4.83 1.60 -16.74
N GLY A 199 -4.75 1.66 -18.06
CA GLY A 199 -3.53 1.32 -18.78
C GLY A 199 -3.73 1.28 -20.28
N GLU A 200 -2.65 0.96 -21.00
CA GLU A 200 -2.70 0.72 -22.43
C GLU A 200 -2.02 -0.61 -22.77
N LYS A 201 -2.56 -1.29 -23.78
CA LYS A 201 -1.98 -2.54 -24.27
C LYS A 201 -0.74 -2.24 -25.10
N ARG A 202 0.39 -2.85 -24.74
CA ARG A 202 1.69 -2.73 -25.40
C ARG A 202 2.23 -4.13 -25.63
N SER A 203 2.11 -4.63 -26.86
CA SER A 203 2.39 -6.04 -27.18
C SER A 203 1.57 -6.99 -26.26
N GLU A 204 2.25 -7.82 -25.47
CA GLU A 204 1.66 -8.74 -24.49
C GLU A 204 1.57 -8.17 -23.07
N ARG A 205 1.68 -6.85 -22.91
CA ARG A 205 1.65 -6.17 -21.60
C ARG A 205 0.53 -5.15 -21.54
N PHE A 206 -0.03 -4.95 -20.35
CA PHE A 206 -0.99 -3.88 -20.12
C PHE A 206 -0.68 -3.17 -18.79
N TYR A 207 -0.40 -1.87 -18.86
CA TYR A 207 -0.03 -1.05 -17.71
C TYR A 207 -0.20 0.45 -18.00
N PRO A 208 -0.36 1.29 -16.97
CA PRO A 208 -0.41 2.75 -17.14
C PRO A 208 0.98 3.35 -17.30
N THR A 209 1.06 4.53 -17.93
CA THR A 209 2.32 5.28 -18.05
C THR A 209 2.86 5.68 -16.68
N ILE A 210 1.98 6.15 -15.79
CA ILE A 210 2.33 6.54 -14.41
C ILE A 210 1.29 5.96 -13.46
N SER A 211 1.74 5.43 -12.33
CA SER A 211 0.93 5.25 -11.13
C SER A 211 1.45 6.16 -10.02
N GLY A 212 0.57 6.59 -9.12
CA GLY A 212 0.98 7.50 -8.06
C GLY A 212 0.14 7.40 -6.80
N VAL A 213 0.79 7.74 -5.69
CA VAL A 213 0.17 7.87 -4.37
C VAL A 213 0.51 9.26 -3.82
N GLY A 214 -0.51 10.06 -3.52
CA GLY A 214 -0.36 11.39 -2.94
C GLY A 214 -0.87 11.43 -1.51
N ARG A 215 -0.10 12.01 -0.58
CA ARG A 215 -0.47 12.20 0.82
C ARG A 215 -0.41 13.67 1.17
N SER A 216 -1.49 14.19 1.76
CA SER A 216 -1.54 15.61 2.12
C SER A 216 -0.68 15.96 3.34
N PHE A 217 -0.20 14.96 4.05
CA PHE A 217 0.70 15.13 5.18
C PHE A 217 1.92 14.22 4.99
N ASN A 218 3.12 14.80 5.14
CA ASN A 218 4.39 14.09 5.09
C ASN A 218 5.01 14.05 6.48
N ALA A 219 5.18 12.86 7.06
CA ALA A 219 5.79 12.72 8.39
C ALA A 219 7.30 12.97 8.38
N TYR A 220 7.94 12.84 7.22
CA TYR A 220 9.37 13.03 7.03
C TYR A 220 9.63 14.05 5.89
N PRO A 221 9.31 15.33 6.09
CA PRO A 221 9.60 16.36 5.09
C PRO A 221 11.11 16.54 4.92
N THR A 222 11.53 16.91 3.71
CA THR A 222 12.93 17.12 3.36
C THR A 222 13.18 18.55 2.88
N GLY A 223 14.40 19.05 3.07
CA GLY A 223 14.78 20.40 2.66
C GLY A 223 13.99 21.49 3.40
N HIS A 224 13.30 22.35 2.63
CA HIS A 224 12.47 23.43 3.16
C HIS A 224 10.99 23.07 3.30
N ALA A 225 10.61 21.83 2.99
CA ALA A 225 9.22 21.39 3.11
C ALA A 225 8.79 21.30 4.57
N VAL A 226 7.52 21.58 4.84
CA VAL A 226 6.85 21.31 6.11
C VAL A 226 5.93 20.09 5.97
N PRO A 227 5.51 19.43 7.07
CA PRO A 227 4.66 18.25 6.99
C PRO A 227 3.37 18.47 6.17
N GLU A 228 2.76 19.65 6.28
CA GLU A 228 1.51 20.03 5.59
C GLU A 228 1.69 20.26 4.09
N ASP A 229 2.92 20.33 3.59
CA ASP A 229 3.18 20.40 2.14
C ASP A 229 2.95 19.06 1.43
N GLY A 230 2.81 17.97 2.19
CA GLY A 230 2.52 16.64 1.66
C GLY A 230 3.67 15.99 0.89
N VAL A 231 3.39 14.82 0.32
CA VAL A 231 4.33 14.03 -0.48
C VAL A 231 3.59 13.25 -1.56
N VAL A 232 4.18 13.18 -2.76
CA VAL A 232 3.66 12.37 -3.87
C VAL A 232 4.75 11.40 -4.31
N SER A 233 4.41 10.12 -4.38
CA SER A 233 5.26 9.05 -4.93
C SER A 233 4.73 8.64 -6.30
N LEU A 234 5.62 8.54 -7.29
CA LEU A 234 5.31 8.14 -8.66
C LEU A 234 6.11 6.90 -9.06
N ALA A 235 5.50 6.02 -9.84
CA ALA A 235 6.15 4.87 -10.45
C ALA A 235 5.68 4.68 -11.89
N LEU A 236 6.56 4.13 -12.72
CA LEU A 236 6.21 3.55 -14.02
C LEU A 236 5.44 2.25 -13.80
N GLY A 237 4.40 2.01 -14.62
CA GLY A 237 3.63 0.78 -14.58
C GLY A 237 2.58 0.75 -13.47
N LEU A 238 2.11 -0.45 -13.12
CA LEU A 238 1.06 -0.63 -12.13
C LEU A 238 1.47 -0.12 -10.74
N GLY A 239 0.51 0.45 -10.01
CA GLY A 239 0.72 1.01 -8.65
C GLY A 239 1.23 0.02 -7.61
N LYS A 240 1.22 -1.28 -7.91
CA LYS A 240 1.81 -2.34 -7.08
C LYS A 240 3.26 -2.02 -6.68
N THR A 241 4.04 -1.37 -7.54
CA THR A 241 5.41 -0.94 -7.21
C THR A 241 5.45 -0.03 -5.98
N ILE A 242 4.54 0.94 -5.87
CA ILE A 242 4.51 1.88 -4.74
C ILE A 242 3.92 1.19 -3.50
N VAL A 243 2.83 0.47 -3.71
CA VAL A 243 2.05 -0.21 -2.67
C VAL A 243 2.86 -1.27 -1.92
N ASP A 244 3.66 -2.06 -2.65
CA ASP A 244 4.56 -3.08 -2.09
C ASP A 244 5.86 -2.46 -1.54
N GLY A 245 5.99 -1.13 -1.55
CA GLY A 245 7.16 -0.43 -1.01
C GLY A 245 8.43 -0.55 -1.86
N GLY A 246 8.27 -0.81 -3.16
CA GLY A 246 9.36 -0.85 -4.14
C GLY A 246 9.92 0.53 -4.48
N ARG A 247 10.91 0.54 -5.39
CA ARG A 247 11.60 1.77 -5.82
C ARG A 247 10.64 2.67 -6.62
N CYS A 248 10.41 3.87 -6.12
CA CYS A 248 9.55 4.89 -6.72
C CYS A 248 10.18 6.27 -6.53
N TYR A 249 9.76 7.25 -7.33
CA TYR A 249 10.25 8.62 -7.24
C TYR A 249 9.30 9.46 -6.39
N SER A 250 9.77 9.98 -5.26
CA SER A 250 8.96 10.80 -4.36
C SER A 250 9.33 12.28 -4.45
N TYR A 251 8.35 13.17 -4.33
CA TYR A 251 8.59 14.61 -4.34
C TYR A 251 7.56 15.35 -3.48
N CYS A 252 7.87 16.59 -3.11
CA CYS A 252 6.95 17.47 -2.41
C CYS A 252 6.09 18.22 -3.44
N PRO A 253 4.75 18.12 -3.42
CA PRO A 253 3.90 18.77 -4.42
C PRO A 253 3.91 20.31 -4.32
N ALA A 254 4.30 20.89 -3.17
CA ALA A 254 4.55 22.33 -3.05
C ALA A 254 5.85 22.77 -3.77
N TYR A 255 6.84 21.87 -3.86
CA TYR A 255 8.16 22.14 -4.45
C TYR A 255 8.57 21.04 -5.48
N PRO A 256 7.80 20.83 -6.56
CA PRO A 256 7.99 19.69 -7.47
C PRO A 256 9.30 19.73 -8.27
N ARG A 257 9.94 20.90 -8.34
CA ARG A 257 11.21 21.09 -9.06
C ARG A 257 12.43 20.87 -8.19
N THR A 258 12.27 20.73 -6.87
CA THR A 258 13.37 20.52 -5.95
C THR A 258 13.83 19.06 -6.09
N PRO A 259 15.09 18.80 -6.49
CA PRO A 259 15.59 17.44 -6.55
C PRO A 259 15.62 16.84 -5.14
N LEU A 260 15.34 15.55 -5.05
CA LEU A 260 15.57 14.80 -3.81
C LEU A 260 17.07 14.89 -3.43
N PRO A 261 17.40 14.95 -2.12
CA PRO A 261 18.76 15.09 -1.65
C PRO A 261 19.55 13.78 -1.81
N TYR A 262 19.94 13.43 -3.02
CA TYR A 262 20.93 12.37 -3.29
C TYR A 262 22.33 12.92 -3.11
N LYS A 263 23.24 12.15 -2.48
CA LYS A 263 24.62 12.61 -2.23
C LYS A 263 25.49 12.53 -3.49
N SER A 264 25.12 11.65 -4.42
CA SER A 264 25.80 11.47 -5.70
C SER A 264 24.82 11.06 -6.80
N LEU A 265 25.23 11.19 -8.07
CA LEU A 265 24.48 10.62 -9.21
C LEU A 265 24.43 9.08 -9.14
N GLY A 266 25.47 8.45 -8.60
CA GLY A 266 25.49 7.01 -8.34
C GLY A 266 24.36 6.59 -7.39
N ASP A 267 24.17 7.34 -6.30
CA ASP A 267 23.10 7.08 -5.32
C ASP A 267 21.71 7.16 -5.99
N LEU A 268 21.51 8.13 -6.89
CA LEU A 268 20.28 8.27 -7.66
C LEU A 268 20.08 7.10 -8.64
N MET A 269 21.14 6.60 -9.27
CA MET A 269 21.09 5.44 -10.17
C MET A 269 20.80 4.14 -9.41
N ASP A 270 21.26 4.01 -8.17
CA ASP A 270 20.94 2.88 -7.31
C ASP A 270 19.51 2.94 -6.77
N ALA A 271 18.99 4.15 -6.52
CA ALA A 271 17.65 4.36 -5.97
C ALA A 271 16.54 4.39 -7.03
N THR A 272 16.84 4.71 -8.30
CA THR A 272 15.82 4.81 -9.35
C THR A 272 15.11 3.49 -9.59
N GLN A 273 13.83 3.59 -9.96
CA GLN A 273 13.07 2.45 -10.45
C GLN A 273 13.75 1.88 -11.69
N ASN A 274 14.00 0.58 -11.69
CA ASN A 274 14.60 -0.17 -12.80
C ASN A 274 13.71 -1.32 -13.31
N ARG A 275 12.62 -1.61 -12.58
CA ARG A 275 11.64 -2.65 -12.87
C ARG A 275 10.23 -2.12 -12.64
N PHE A 276 9.26 -2.62 -13.39
CA PHE A 276 7.86 -2.23 -13.26
C PHE A 276 6.92 -3.43 -13.44
N PHE A 277 5.74 -3.35 -12.82
CA PHE A 277 4.70 -4.37 -12.96
C PHE A 277 3.75 -4.05 -14.13
N ALA A 278 3.37 -5.09 -14.86
CA ALA A 278 2.33 -5.05 -15.87
C ALA A 278 1.41 -6.28 -15.78
N VAL A 279 0.18 -6.15 -16.29
CA VAL A 279 -0.69 -7.29 -16.53
C VAL A 279 -0.21 -8.00 -17.79
N HIS A 280 0.08 -9.29 -17.66
CA HIS A 280 0.45 -10.18 -18.76
C HIS A 280 -0.78 -10.53 -19.59
N MET A 281 -0.74 -10.14 -20.86
CA MET A 281 -1.80 -10.35 -21.83
C MET A 281 -1.52 -11.56 -22.74
N GLY A 282 -0.32 -12.15 -22.67
CA GLY A 282 0.04 -13.34 -23.44
C GLY A 282 -0.52 -14.65 -22.87
N PRO A 283 -0.21 -15.79 -23.51
CA PRO A 283 -0.50 -17.10 -22.93
C PRO A 283 0.25 -17.29 -21.61
N LEU A 284 -0.35 -18.03 -20.67
CA LEU A 284 0.31 -18.42 -19.43
C LEU A 284 1.19 -19.65 -19.66
N SER A 285 2.32 -19.72 -18.95
CA SER A 285 3.13 -20.94 -18.83
C SER A 285 2.42 -21.98 -17.98
N ASP A 286 1.87 -21.56 -16.84
CA ASP A 286 1.19 -22.40 -15.87
C ASP A 286 -0.10 -21.72 -15.42
N TYR A 287 -1.20 -22.46 -15.46
CA TYR A 287 -2.49 -22.01 -14.94
C TYR A 287 -2.55 -22.27 -13.43
N ASP A 288 -2.67 -21.20 -12.66
CA ASP A 288 -2.68 -21.28 -11.19
C ASP A 288 -3.65 -20.24 -10.59
N PRO A 289 -4.93 -20.61 -10.45
CA PRO A 289 -5.95 -19.69 -9.96
C PRO A 289 -5.77 -19.31 -8.48
N LEU A 290 -4.94 -20.04 -7.72
CA LEU A 290 -4.62 -19.74 -6.32
C LEU A 290 -3.63 -18.57 -6.20
N LYS A 291 -2.79 -18.34 -7.20
CA LYS A 291 -1.85 -17.22 -7.21
C LYS A 291 -2.57 -15.92 -7.52
N GLU A 292 -2.47 -14.95 -6.61
CA GLU A 292 -2.91 -13.57 -6.84
C GLU A 292 -2.18 -12.94 -8.04
N THR A 293 -0.88 -13.22 -8.16
CA THR A 293 0.02 -12.68 -9.18
C THR A 293 0.06 -13.51 -10.47
N GLU A 294 -0.88 -14.42 -10.70
CA GLU A 294 -0.94 -15.31 -11.88
C GLU A 294 -0.72 -14.57 -13.21
N TYR A 295 -1.29 -13.36 -13.33
CA TYR A 295 -1.20 -12.51 -14.52
C TYR A 295 -0.30 -11.28 -14.31
N LEU A 296 0.45 -11.19 -13.23
CA LEU A 296 1.35 -10.06 -12.97
C LEU A 296 2.79 -10.45 -13.28
N ARG A 297 3.45 -9.63 -14.07
CA ARG A 297 4.86 -9.82 -14.44
C ARG A 297 5.63 -8.53 -14.22
N GLU A 298 6.88 -8.68 -13.80
CA GLU A 298 7.84 -7.59 -13.78
C GLU A 298 8.63 -7.53 -15.08
N HIS A 299 8.90 -6.31 -15.54
CA HIS A 299 9.68 -6.01 -16.73
C HIS A 299 10.76 -4.97 -16.43
N SER A 300 11.82 -4.95 -17.25
CA SER A 300 12.93 -3.98 -17.14
C SER A 300 12.63 -2.67 -17.86
N LEU A 301 13.39 -1.60 -17.56
CA LEU A 301 13.29 -0.34 -18.29
C LEU A 301 13.51 -0.47 -19.81
N ASP A 302 14.35 -1.40 -20.27
CA ASP A 302 14.54 -1.62 -21.72
C ASP A 302 13.23 -2.02 -22.41
N THR A 303 12.38 -2.77 -21.69
CA THR A 303 11.05 -3.13 -22.18
C THR A 303 10.16 -1.89 -22.27
N ALA A 304 10.22 -1.01 -21.27
CA ALA A 304 9.47 0.25 -21.26
C ALA A 304 9.92 1.24 -22.34
N GLU A 305 11.23 1.28 -22.64
CA GLU A 305 11.81 2.06 -23.73
C GLU A 305 11.32 1.55 -25.09
N SER A 306 11.33 0.23 -25.28
CA SER A 306 10.79 -0.43 -26.48
C SER A 306 9.28 -0.20 -26.66
N ASP A 307 8.57 -0.05 -25.53
CA ASP A 307 7.15 0.24 -25.45
C ASP A 307 6.83 1.74 -25.63
N GLU A 308 7.84 2.59 -25.87
CA GLU A 308 7.78 4.05 -26.05
C GLU A 308 7.18 4.83 -24.87
N THR A 309 7.32 4.33 -23.64
CA THR A 309 6.68 4.93 -22.44
C THR A 309 7.57 5.89 -21.66
N LEU A 310 8.90 5.79 -21.83
CA LEU A 310 9.85 6.51 -20.98
C LEU A 310 10.03 8.00 -21.32
N ARG A 311 9.55 8.45 -22.48
CA ARG A 311 9.80 9.81 -23.02
C ARG A 311 9.55 10.93 -22.00
N PHE A 312 8.46 10.82 -21.24
CA PHE A 312 8.06 11.83 -20.25
C PHE A 312 8.46 11.46 -18.81
N LEU A 313 9.05 10.29 -18.60
CA LEU A 313 9.29 9.73 -17.27
C LEU A 313 10.77 9.68 -16.91
N ALA A 314 11.64 9.59 -17.91
CA ALA A 314 13.06 9.37 -17.71
C ALA A 314 13.91 10.57 -18.09
N SER A 315 15.11 10.61 -17.51
CA SER A 315 16.25 11.38 -17.98
C SER A 315 17.34 10.43 -18.46
N SER A 316 18.15 10.86 -19.42
CA SER A 316 19.31 10.12 -19.89
C SER A 316 20.58 10.63 -19.23
N TYR A 317 21.38 9.71 -18.70
CA TYR A 317 22.72 10.01 -18.20
C TYR A 317 23.71 10.13 -19.36
N ASP A 318 24.48 11.21 -19.37
CA ASP A 318 25.57 11.43 -20.31
C ASP A 318 26.91 11.29 -19.57
N SER A 319 27.70 10.29 -19.96
CA SER A 319 28.99 9.99 -19.34
C SER A 319 30.05 11.07 -19.62
N ASP A 320 29.95 11.76 -20.76
CA ASP A 320 30.96 12.74 -21.17
C ASP A 320 30.85 14.03 -20.36
N SER A 321 29.63 14.44 -20.01
CA SER A 321 29.37 15.64 -19.20
C SER A 321 29.00 15.37 -17.74
N ASP A 322 28.91 14.10 -17.33
CA ASP A 322 28.49 13.64 -16.00
C ASP A 322 27.18 14.30 -15.53
N ARG A 323 26.18 14.31 -16.43
CA ARG A 323 24.91 15.03 -16.24
C ARG A 323 23.72 14.20 -16.68
N LEU A 324 22.56 14.53 -16.11
CA LEU A 324 21.26 14.03 -16.55
C LEU A 324 20.58 15.05 -17.44
N TYR A 325 20.14 14.60 -18.61
CA TYR A 325 19.33 15.38 -19.54
C TYR A 325 17.88 14.88 -19.50
N PRO A 326 16.89 15.71 -19.16
CA PRO A 326 15.48 15.31 -19.13
C PRO A 326 15.01 14.80 -20.48
N GLY A 327 14.43 13.59 -20.54
CA GLY A 327 14.03 12.93 -21.77
C GLY A 327 15.00 11.82 -22.22
N LEU A 328 14.75 11.26 -23.41
CA LEU A 328 15.55 10.18 -23.99
C LEU A 328 16.56 10.75 -24.98
N PHE A 329 17.81 10.91 -24.53
CA PHE A 329 18.93 11.41 -25.33
C PHE A 329 20.11 10.43 -25.29
N GLY A 330 20.72 10.20 -26.45
CA GLY A 330 21.90 9.33 -26.56
C GLY A 330 21.69 7.89 -26.09
N ALA A 331 22.78 7.15 -25.96
CA ALA A 331 22.80 5.73 -25.58
C ALA A 331 23.05 5.47 -24.08
N GLY A 332 23.13 6.53 -23.26
CA GLY A 332 23.45 6.37 -21.85
C GLY A 332 22.29 5.84 -20.99
N PRO A 333 22.56 5.37 -19.76
CA PRO A 333 21.56 4.81 -18.85
C PRO A 333 20.34 5.71 -18.63
N ARG A 334 19.17 5.09 -18.48
CA ARG A 334 17.91 5.79 -18.19
C ARG A 334 17.67 5.88 -16.68
N VAL A 335 17.26 7.05 -16.22
CA VAL A 335 16.90 7.32 -14.81
C VAL A 335 15.45 7.78 -14.75
N VAL A 336 14.58 7.03 -14.08
CA VAL A 336 13.15 7.34 -13.93
C VAL A 336 12.99 8.35 -12.80
N ASN A 337 13.06 9.63 -13.16
CA ASN A 337 12.98 10.77 -12.23
C ASN A 337 11.80 11.72 -12.51
N PHE A 338 10.97 11.38 -13.51
CA PHE A 338 9.80 12.17 -13.94
C PHE A 338 10.13 13.62 -14.27
N SER A 339 11.39 13.95 -14.59
CA SER A 339 11.83 15.34 -14.82
C SER A 339 11.07 16.06 -15.94
N PRO A 340 10.69 15.41 -17.06
CA PRO A 340 9.86 16.05 -18.06
C PRO A 340 8.50 16.54 -17.52
N VAL A 341 7.87 15.76 -16.64
CA VAL A 341 6.60 16.09 -15.98
C VAL A 341 6.79 17.10 -14.85
N LEU A 342 7.76 16.89 -13.96
CA LEU A 342 7.90 17.65 -12.71
C LEU A 342 8.76 18.92 -12.84
N THR A 343 9.88 18.82 -13.57
CA THR A 343 10.86 19.91 -13.69
C THR A 343 10.56 20.79 -14.89
N THR A 344 10.41 20.19 -16.08
CA THR A 344 10.17 20.94 -17.32
C THR A 344 8.70 21.28 -17.53
N ASN A 345 7.80 20.68 -16.74
CA ASN A 345 6.36 20.91 -16.74
C ASN A 345 5.71 20.72 -18.13
N GLN A 346 6.17 19.73 -18.90
CA GLN A 346 5.58 19.40 -20.21
C GLN A 346 4.16 18.85 -20.08
N VAL A 347 3.87 18.21 -18.95
CA VAL A 347 2.54 17.76 -18.55
C VAL A 347 2.32 18.33 -17.14
N PRO A 348 1.36 19.26 -16.92
CA PRO A 348 1.18 19.94 -15.64
C PRO A 348 0.45 19.05 -14.61
N LEU A 349 0.96 17.84 -14.40
CA LEU A 349 0.35 16.81 -13.55
C LEU A 349 0.31 17.22 -12.08
N ASN A 350 1.34 17.93 -11.59
CA ASN A 350 1.41 18.32 -10.17
C ASN A 350 0.25 19.24 -9.78
N ASP A 351 -0.15 20.17 -10.64
CA ASP A 351 -1.23 21.11 -10.36
C ASP A 351 -2.57 20.36 -10.22
N LEU A 352 -2.82 19.39 -11.10
CA LEU A 352 -3.98 18.51 -11.00
C LEU A 352 -3.95 17.68 -9.69
N ILE A 353 -2.83 17.07 -9.35
CA ILE A 353 -2.70 16.27 -8.13
C ILE A 353 -2.97 17.13 -6.89
N ARG A 354 -2.45 18.36 -6.84
CA ARG A 354 -2.69 19.29 -5.73
C ARG A 354 -4.18 19.61 -5.57
N ASP A 355 -4.89 19.85 -6.67
CA ASP A 355 -6.34 20.08 -6.62
C ASP A 355 -7.11 18.84 -6.16
N LEU A 356 -6.75 17.66 -6.66
CA LEU A 356 -7.36 16.39 -6.22
C LEU A 356 -7.12 16.14 -4.72
N MET A 357 -5.92 16.41 -4.22
CA MET A 357 -5.60 16.28 -2.79
C MET A 357 -6.37 17.30 -1.95
N ARG A 358 -6.43 18.56 -2.39
CA ARG A 358 -7.19 19.62 -1.69
C ARG A 358 -8.67 19.28 -1.62
N LEU A 359 -9.29 18.94 -2.75
CA LEU A 359 -10.71 18.57 -2.81
C LEU A 359 -11.01 17.32 -1.97
N SER A 360 -10.10 16.34 -1.97
CA SER A 360 -10.19 15.16 -1.11
C SER A 360 -10.18 15.53 0.38
N ARG A 361 -9.28 16.41 0.83
CA ARG A 361 -9.24 16.90 2.22
C ARG A 361 -10.51 17.62 2.61
N GLU A 362 -11.03 18.47 1.74
CA GLU A 362 -12.29 19.18 1.98
C GLU A 362 -13.47 18.22 2.07
N ALA A 363 -13.51 17.18 1.24
CA ALA A 363 -14.59 16.19 1.24
C ALA A 363 -14.58 15.28 2.47
N LEU A 364 -13.40 14.95 3.00
CA LEU A 364 -13.23 14.04 4.15
C LEU A 364 -12.99 14.76 5.48
N ALA A 365 -12.76 16.07 5.47
CA ALA A 365 -12.40 16.89 6.64
C ALA A 365 -11.20 16.33 7.44
N ALA A 366 -10.25 15.72 6.76
CA ALA A 366 -9.06 15.10 7.34
C ALA A 366 -7.86 15.23 6.38
N ASP A 367 -6.67 14.89 6.86
CA ASP A 367 -5.56 14.57 5.94
C ASP A 367 -5.93 13.36 5.11
N VAL A 368 -5.43 13.28 3.88
CA VAL A 368 -5.85 12.26 2.91
C VAL A 368 -4.68 11.64 2.18
N GLU A 369 -4.87 10.37 1.85
CA GLU A 369 -4.10 9.62 0.87
C GLU A 369 -4.98 9.40 -0.37
N ILE A 370 -4.43 9.66 -1.55
CA ILE A 370 -5.07 9.39 -2.83
C ILE A 370 -4.21 8.45 -3.66
N GLU A 371 -4.84 7.53 -4.39
CA GLU A 371 -4.20 6.67 -5.38
C GLU A 371 -4.74 6.99 -6.77
N PHE A 372 -3.85 7.06 -7.76
CA PHE A 372 -4.22 7.34 -9.14
C PHE A 372 -3.32 6.60 -10.13
N ALA A 373 -3.83 6.47 -11.36
CA ALA A 373 -3.06 6.01 -12.52
C ALA A 373 -3.32 6.92 -13.70
N LEU A 374 -2.32 7.09 -14.57
CA LEU A 374 -2.32 8.04 -15.67
C LEU A 374 -1.78 7.39 -16.94
N ASN A 375 -2.53 7.55 -18.02
CA ASN A 375 -2.05 7.27 -19.38
C ASN A 375 -1.72 8.60 -20.07
N LEU A 376 -0.49 8.73 -20.54
CA LEU A 376 -0.05 9.87 -21.34
C LEU A 376 -0.14 9.54 -22.83
N ASP A 377 -0.41 10.52 -23.67
CA ASP A 377 -0.15 10.38 -25.11
C ASP A 377 1.36 10.16 -25.32
N PRO A 378 1.79 9.07 -26.00
CA PRO A 378 3.22 8.74 -26.13
C PRO A 378 4.06 9.81 -26.84
N LYS A 379 3.44 10.66 -27.67
CA LYS A 379 4.14 11.66 -28.49
C LYS A 379 4.08 13.05 -27.89
N GLN A 380 2.91 13.45 -27.38
CA GLN A 380 2.58 14.81 -26.96
C GLN A 380 2.42 14.93 -25.44
N GLY A 381 2.29 13.83 -24.71
CA GLY A 381 1.97 13.80 -23.28
C GLY A 381 0.48 14.02 -23.00
N LEU A 382 -0.15 14.93 -23.74
CA LEU A 382 -1.59 15.23 -23.71
C LEU A 382 -2.29 14.83 -25.03
N PRO A 383 -3.58 14.48 -25.03
CA PRO A 383 -4.44 14.38 -23.85
C PRO A 383 -4.02 13.23 -22.94
N ALA A 384 -4.20 13.42 -21.63
CA ALA A 384 -3.84 12.44 -20.62
C ALA A 384 -5.10 11.98 -19.87
N ARG A 385 -5.19 10.68 -19.59
CA ARG A 385 -6.34 10.06 -18.93
C ARG A 385 -5.95 9.62 -17.53
N LEU A 386 -6.48 10.29 -16.51
CA LEU A 386 -6.24 10.00 -15.10
C LEU A 386 -7.43 9.22 -14.53
N GLY A 387 -7.16 7.99 -14.10
CA GLY A 387 -8.08 7.24 -13.26
C GLY A 387 -7.81 7.50 -11.79
N PHE A 388 -8.80 8.03 -11.08
CA PHE A 388 -8.76 8.20 -9.62
C PHE A 388 -9.21 6.88 -8.97
N LEU A 389 -8.28 6.20 -8.30
CA LEU A 389 -8.44 4.79 -7.90
C LEU A 389 -8.83 4.60 -6.44
N GLN A 390 -8.53 5.56 -5.57
CA GLN A 390 -8.82 5.46 -4.15
C GLN A 390 -8.60 6.79 -3.42
N VAL A 391 -9.45 7.09 -2.43
CA VAL A 391 -9.23 8.17 -1.46
C VAL A 391 -9.44 7.60 -0.06
N ARG A 392 -8.55 7.93 0.87
CA ARG A 392 -8.64 7.51 2.26
C ARG A 392 -8.26 8.64 3.21
N PRO A 393 -8.93 8.78 4.36
CA PRO A 393 -8.43 9.62 5.43
C PRO A 393 -7.14 9.03 6.02
N MET A 394 -6.19 9.89 6.38
CA MET A 394 -5.01 9.52 7.14
C MET A 394 -5.31 9.72 8.63
N ALA A 395 -5.10 8.69 9.46
CA ALA A 395 -5.33 8.82 10.90
C ALA A 395 -4.40 9.91 11.49
N ALA A 396 -5.00 10.86 12.18
CA ALA A 396 -4.28 11.87 12.94
C ALA A 396 -4.79 11.82 14.38
N SER A 397 -3.90 11.47 15.33
CA SER A 397 -4.19 11.65 16.75
C SER A 397 -4.21 13.15 17.06
N THR A 398 -5.27 13.59 17.74
CA THR A 398 -5.48 14.99 18.15
C THR A 398 -4.82 15.32 19.49
N GLU A 399 -4.08 14.40 20.10
CA GLU A 399 -3.42 14.64 21.39
C GLU A 399 -2.35 15.74 21.30
N GLU A 400 -2.35 16.69 22.23
CA GLU A 400 -1.26 17.65 22.34
C GLU A 400 -0.12 17.05 23.16
N VAL A 401 0.87 16.50 22.46
CA VAL A 401 2.11 16.01 23.07
C VAL A 401 3.26 16.91 22.66
N ALA A 402 4.00 17.38 23.67
CA ALA A 402 5.26 18.09 23.48
C ALA A 402 6.40 17.17 23.92
N VAL A 403 7.39 16.94 23.06
CA VAL A 403 8.65 16.29 23.44
C VAL A 403 9.80 17.28 23.23
N ASP A 404 10.41 17.71 24.34
CA ASP A 404 11.51 18.66 24.30
C ASP A 404 12.84 17.98 23.97
N ALA A 405 13.84 18.77 23.53
CA ALA A 405 15.11 18.21 23.06
C ALA A 405 15.92 17.57 24.20
N GLU A 406 15.78 18.13 25.40
CA GLU A 406 16.38 17.67 26.65
C GLU A 406 15.89 16.26 27.02
N GLU A 407 14.65 15.93 26.66
CA GLU A 407 14.07 14.61 26.94
C GLU A 407 14.72 13.51 26.11
N LEU A 408 15.18 13.83 24.89
CA LEU A 408 15.91 12.88 24.04
C LEU A 408 17.25 12.47 24.66
N ALA A 409 17.87 13.38 25.43
CA ALA A 409 19.14 13.16 26.11
C ALA A 409 19.00 12.56 27.52
N HIS A 410 17.76 12.33 28.00
CA HIS A 410 17.51 11.85 29.34
C HIS A 410 18.20 10.49 29.63
N PRO A 411 18.87 10.27 30.77
CA PRO A 411 19.57 9.02 31.06
C PRO A 411 18.67 7.78 31.07
N ALA A 412 17.39 7.93 31.46
CA ALA A 412 16.41 6.83 31.45
C ALA A 412 15.81 6.54 30.06
N ALA A 413 16.21 7.27 29.01
CA ALA A 413 15.71 7.05 27.66
C ALA A 413 16.38 5.80 27.05
N VAL A 414 15.59 4.74 26.90
CA VAL A 414 16.00 3.50 26.22
C VAL A 414 16.04 3.73 24.71
N VAL A 415 15.09 4.50 24.18
CA VAL A 415 15.05 4.91 22.76
C VAL A 415 14.77 6.39 22.68
N ALA A 416 15.51 7.10 21.85
CA ALA A 416 15.22 8.49 21.51
C ALA A 416 15.39 8.70 20.00
N SER A 417 14.47 9.44 19.39
CA SER A 417 14.55 9.77 17.97
C SER A 417 13.96 11.16 17.65
N PRO A 418 14.61 11.94 16.78
CA PRO A 418 14.05 13.13 16.14
C PRO A 418 13.37 12.83 14.79
N LYS A 419 13.09 11.55 14.49
CA LYS A 419 12.32 11.10 13.32
C LYS A 419 11.30 10.07 13.77
N VAL A 420 10.04 10.50 13.88
CA VAL A 420 8.95 9.66 14.39
C VAL A 420 7.69 9.77 13.56
N LEU A 421 6.83 8.77 13.71
CA LEU A 421 5.48 8.69 13.19
C LEU A 421 4.53 8.26 14.31
N GLY A 422 3.33 8.80 14.28
CA GLY A 422 2.36 8.71 15.37
C GLY A 422 2.38 9.97 16.23
N ASN A 423 1.41 10.08 17.13
CA ASN A 423 1.27 11.22 18.02
C ASN A 423 0.52 10.77 19.27
N GLY A 424 1.09 10.95 20.46
CA GLY A 424 0.45 10.55 21.70
C GLY A 424 1.40 10.02 22.77
N THR A 425 0.81 9.55 23.86
CA THR A 425 1.52 8.95 25.00
C THR A 425 1.01 7.55 25.31
N ARG A 426 1.88 6.66 25.82
CA ARG A 426 1.53 5.27 26.11
C ARG A 426 2.33 4.72 27.30
N HIS A 427 1.64 3.99 28.20
CA HIS A 427 2.17 3.51 29.48
C HIS A 427 1.82 2.04 29.79
N ASP A 428 1.48 1.24 28.78
CA ASP A 428 1.05 -0.17 28.93
C ASP A 428 2.04 -1.18 28.31
N ILE A 429 3.20 -0.72 27.81
CA ILE A 429 4.20 -1.56 27.15
C ILE A 429 5.15 -2.16 28.18
N GLN A 430 5.08 -3.46 28.42
CA GLN A 430 5.98 -4.18 29.34
C GLN A 430 6.93 -5.14 28.64
N ASP A 431 6.56 -5.58 27.44
CA ASP A 431 7.33 -6.55 26.67
C ASP A 431 8.15 -5.83 25.60
N ILE A 432 9.41 -6.23 25.44
CA ILE A 432 10.31 -5.73 24.39
C ILE A 432 10.81 -6.92 23.59
N ILE A 433 10.72 -6.85 22.27
CA ILE A 433 11.40 -7.76 21.36
C ILE A 433 12.46 -6.94 20.64
N TYR A 434 13.72 -7.36 20.71
CA TYR A 434 14.77 -6.73 19.91
C TYR A 434 15.66 -7.73 19.19
N VAL A 435 16.13 -7.32 18.02
CA VAL A 435 17.14 -8.04 17.25
C VAL A 435 18.50 -7.82 17.91
N LYS A 436 19.18 -8.92 18.25
CA LYS A 436 20.50 -8.88 18.87
C LYS A 436 21.53 -8.28 17.89
N PRO A 437 22.20 -7.16 18.24
CA PRO A 437 23.17 -6.52 17.33
C PRO A 437 24.27 -7.47 16.85
N LYS A 438 24.75 -8.36 17.73
CA LYS A 438 25.88 -9.27 17.46
C LYS A 438 25.53 -10.43 16.51
N SER A 439 24.25 -10.78 16.38
CA SER A 439 23.80 -11.89 15.53
C SER A 439 23.10 -11.42 14.26
N PHE A 440 22.99 -10.10 14.04
CA PHE A 440 22.34 -9.57 12.86
C PHE A 440 23.21 -9.77 11.62
N ASP A 441 22.63 -10.45 10.62
CA ASP A 441 23.21 -10.68 9.31
C ASP A 441 22.17 -10.32 8.24
N PRO A 442 22.45 -9.35 7.34
CA PRO A 442 21.56 -8.99 6.23
C PRO A 442 21.15 -10.20 5.36
N ALA A 443 21.97 -11.24 5.29
CA ALA A 443 21.67 -12.45 4.53
C ALA A 443 20.61 -13.36 5.22
N ARG A 444 20.33 -13.16 6.51
CA ARG A 444 19.42 -14.02 7.31
C ARG A 444 18.18 -13.28 7.81
N THR A 445 17.86 -12.12 7.23
CA THR A 445 16.72 -11.29 7.64
C THR A 445 15.35 -11.98 7.47
N VAL A 446 15.23 -12.93 6.53
CA VAL A 446 14.02 -13.77 6.37
C VAL A 446 13.80 -14.69 7.58
N GLU A 447 14.87 -15.25 8.15
CA GLU A 447 14.79 -16.07 9.36
C GLU A 447 14.39 -15.21 10.56
N VAL A 448 14.96 -13.99 10.66
CA VAL A 448 14.58 -13.00 11.68
C VAL A 448 13.08 -12.69 11.60
N ALA A 449 12.54 -12.41 10.39
CA ALA A 449 11.11 -12.15 10.19
C ALA A 449 10.23 -13.31 10.70
N THR A 450 10.66 -14.55 10.45
CA THR A 450 9.96 -15.76 10.92
C THR A 450 9.95 -15.88 12.44
N GLU A 451 11.09 -15.60 13.09
CA GLU A 451 11.16 -15.60 14.57
C GLU A 451 10.30 -14.49 15.18
N ILE A 452 10.28 -13.30 14.57
CA ILE A 452 9.42 -12.19 15.03
C ILE A 452 7.95 -12.61 14.95
N GLY A 453 7.52 -13.19 13.83
CA GLY A 453 6.14 -13.65 13.65
C GLY A 453 5.70 -14.66 14.72
N ARG A 454 6.58 -15.58 15.14
CA ARG A 454 6.28 -16.53 16.21
C ARG A 454 6.08 -15.84 17.56
N LEU A 455 6.96 -14.91 17.92
CA LEU A 455 6.84 -14.17 19.19
C LEU A 455 5.63 -13.23 19.18
N ASN A 456 5.36 -12.58 18.03
CA ASN A 456 4.19 -11.75 17.83
C ASN A 456 2.90 -12.53 18.08
N GLN A 457 2.77 -13.74 17.52
CA GLN A 457 1.59 -14.57 17.75
C GLN A 457 1.39 -14.92 19.23
N ALA A 458 2.47 -15.31 19.93
CA ALA A 458 2.40 -15.63 21.36
C ALA A 458 1.93 -14.40 22.19
N LEU A 459 2.46 -13.22 21.90
CA LEU A 459 2.07 -11.99 22.60
C LEU A 459 0.66 -11.51 22.23
N LEU A 460 0.22 -11.72 20.98
CA LEU A 460 -1.17 -11.46 20.56
C LEU A 460 -2.17 -12.34 21.31
N ASP A 461 -1.86 -13.63 21.48
CA ASP A 461 -2.70 -14.57 22.23
C ASP A 461 -2.79 -14.18 23.71
N GLU A 462 -1.70 -13.67 24.29
CA GLU A 462 -1.65 -13.10 25.64
C GLU A 462 -2.25 -11.68 25.74
N LYS A 463 -2.61 -11.05 24.61
CA LYS A 463 -3.09 -9.65 24.51
C LYS A 463 -2.11 -8.63 25.07
N ARG A 464 -0.81 -8.86 24.87
CA ARG A 464 0.28 -8.02 25.41
C ARG A 464 0.90 -7.15 24.31
N PRO A 465 0.68 -5.82 24.33
CA PRO A 465 1.38 -4.92 23.42
C PRO A 465 2.87 -4.89 23.76
N TYR A 466 3.71 -4.78 22.73
CA TYR A 466 5.16 -4.79 22.90
C TYR A 466 5.88 -3.73 22.07
N LEU A 467 7.11 -3.44 22.46
CA LEU A 467 8.07 -2.63 21.70
C LEU A 467 8.93 -3.56 20.82
N LEU A 468 8.95 -3.32 19.51
CA LEU A 468 9.83 -4.02 18.57
C LEU A 468 11.02 -3.13 18.20
N ILE A 469 12.23 -3.67 18.28
CA ILE A 469 13.46 -2.98 17.86
C ILE A 469 14.23 -3.86 16.88
N GLY A 470 14.47 -3.35 15.68
CA GLY A 470 15.23 -4.07 14.65
C GLY A 470 16.17 -3.18 13.85
N PHE A 471 16.85 -3.79 12.88
CA PHE A 471 17.81 -3.11 12.02
C PHE A 471 17.30 -3.03 10.59
N GLY A 472 17.46 -1.87 9.98
CA GLY A 472 16.92 -1.59 8.64
C GLY A 472 15.40 -1.48 8.63
N ARG A 473 14.83 -1.55 7.43
CA ARG A 473 13.40 -1.35 7.19
C ARG A 473 12.57 -2.62 7.43
N PHE A 474 11.54 -2.56 8.25
CA PHE A 474 10.50 -3.58 8.34
C PHE A 474 9.53 -3.47 7.14
N GLY A 475 8.95 -4.59 6.70
CA GLY A 475 8.01 -4.58 5.58
C GLY A 475 8.62 -4.26 4.21
N THR A 476 9.93 -4.44 4.03
CA THR A 476 10.62 -4.28 2.73
C THR A 476 10.54 -5.56 1.90
N ALA A 477 10.41 -5.42 0.58
CA ALA A 477 10.58 -6.53 -0.36
C ALA A 477 12.06 -6.88 -0.62
N ASP A 478 12.98 -5.98 -0.27
CA ASP A 478 14.44 -6.17 -0.42
C ASP A 478 15.07 -6.56 0.94
N PRO A 479 15.52 -7.83 1.11
CA PRO A 479 16.13 -8.31 2.35
C PRO A 479 17.43 -7.61 2.73
N TRP A 480 18.09 -6.91 1.80
CA TRP A 480 19.32 -6.16 2.07
C TRP A 480 19.06 -4.77 2.66
N LEU A 481 17.84 -4.25 2.52
CA LEU A 481 17.43 -2.97 3.10
C LEU A 481 16.85 -3.12 4.52
N GLY A 482 16.54 -4.35 4.95
CA GLY A 482 15.97 -4.61 6.27
C GLY A 482 15.31 -5.98 6.41
N ILE A 483 14.30 -6.07 7.26
CA ILE A 483 13.66 -7.32 7.68
C ILE A 483 12.33 -7.49 6.92
N PRO A 484 12.24 -8.45 5.96
CA PRO A 484 11.07 -8.62 5.10
C PRO A 484 9.91 -9.28 5.86
N THR A 485 9.19 -8.47 6.62
CA THR A 485 8.06 -8.87 7.47
C THR A 485 6.74 -8.54 6.80
N ALA A 486 5.79 -9.48 6.81
CA ALA A 486 4.39 -9.16 6.52
C ALA A 486 3.76 -8.39 7.70
N TRP A 487 2.71 -7.61 7.45
CA TRP A 487 2.09 -6.83 8.53
C TRP A 487 1.53 -7.72 9.64
N GLY A 488 0.92 -8.85 9.27
CA GLY A 488 0.44 -9.84 10.25
C GLY A 488 1.52 -10.37 11.21
N GLN A 489 2.81 -10.30 10.84
CA GLN A 489 3.92 -10.72 11.71
C GLN A 489 4.31 -9.69 12.77
N LEU A 490 3.84 -8.43 12.64
CA LEU A 490 4.14 -7.33 13.56
C LEU A 490 2.89 -6.70 14.18
N SER A 491 1.71 -7.24 13.88
CA SER A 491 0.42 -6.59 14.20
C SER A 491 0.17 -6.39 15.70
N GLY A 492 0.88 -7.10 16.59
CA GLY A 492 0.81 -6.90 18.04
C GLY A 492 1.74 -5.81 18.59
N ALA A 493 2.64 -5.25 17.76
CA ALA A 493 3.58 -4.22 18.20
C ALA A 493 2.83 -2.91 18.46
N ALA A 494 3.04 -2.33 19.64
CA ALA A 494 2.54 -0.99 19.96
C ALA A 494 3.51 0.10 19.51
N ALA A 495 4.79 -0.24 19.40
CA ALA A 495 5.81 0.63 18.86
C ALA A 495 6.88 -0.15 18.10
N ILE A 496 7.37 0.41 17.00
CA ILE A 496 8.41 -0.17 16.16
C ILE A 496 9.58 0.82 16.05
N VAL A 497 10.79 0.32 16.26
CA VAL A 497 12.03 1.08 16.20
C VAL A 497 12.91 0.48 15.12
N GLU A 498 13.21 1.29 14.11
CA GLU A 498 14.15 0.93 13.04
C GLU A 498 15.48 1.61 13.29
N ALA A 499 16.45 0.85 13.79
CA ALA A 499 17.80 1.33 14.03
C ALA A 499 18.67 1.15 12.77
N THR A 500 19.49 2.15 12.45
CA THR A 500 20.48 2.03 11.37
C THR A 500 21.80 1.48 11.91
N LEU A 501 22.32 0.44 11.26
CA LEU A 501 23.74 0.07 11.36
C LEU A 501 24.57 0.94 10.41
N HIS A 502 25.87 1.12 10.66
CA HIS A 502 26.75 2.04 9.88
C HIS A 502 26.68 1.84 8.35
N ASN A 503 26.30 0.64 7.90
CA ASN A 503 26.31 0.21 6.50
C ASN A 503 24.90 0.13 5.88
N MET A 504 23.83 0.44 6.62
CA MET A 504 22.45 0.40 6.13
C MET A 504 21.77 1.74 6.37
N ARG A 505 21.34 2.38 5.27
CA ARG A 505 20.50 3.58 5.29
C ARG A 505 19.29 3.33 4.40
N PRO A 506 18.29 2.59 4.87
CA PRO A 506 17.06 2.46 4.11
C PRO A 506 16.39 3.83 3.99
N GLU A 507 15.89 4.17 2.80
CA GLU A 507 14.97 5.30 2.67
C GLU A 507 13.66 4.96 3.41
N LEU A 508 13.16 5.92 4.17
CA LEU A 508 11.87 5.81 4.87
C LEU A 508 10.77 5.81 3.82
N SER A 509 10.27 4.63 3.46
CA SER A 509 9.16 4.52 2.53
C SER A 509 7.85 4.79 3.24
N GLN A 510 7.29 5.95 2.93
CA GLN A 510 5.96 6.34 3.38
C GLN A 510 4.87 5.82 2.43
N GLY A 511 5.25 5.12 1.35
CA GLY A 511 4.39 4.75 0.22
C GLY A 511 3.54 3.49 0.39
N SER A 512 3.91 2.58 1.29
CA SER A 512 3.43 1.20 1.28
C SER A 512 2.18 0.95 2.13
N HIS A 513 1.49 -0.17 1.89
CA HIS A 513 0.43 -0.66 2.78
C HIS A 513 0.92 -0.85 4.22
N PHE A 514 2.18 -1.26 4.40
CA PHE A 514 2.81 -1.33 5.71
C PHE A 514 2.76 0.01 6.46
N PHE A 515 3.09 1.12 5.79
CA PHE A 515 3.03 2.47 6.39
C PHE A 515 1.60 2.86 6.76
N HIS A 516 0.64 2.53 5.90
CA HIS A 516 -0.77 2.81 6.17
C HIS A 516 -1.27 2.07 7.42
N ASN A 517 -0.89 0.80 7.56
CA ASN A 517 -1.26 0.00 8.71
C ASN A 517 -0.59 0.51 9.99
N LEU A 518 0.69 0.94 9.96
CA LEU A 518 1.32 1.62 11.10
C LEU A 518 0.48 2.79 11.61
N VAL A 519 0.07 3.67 10.69
CA VAL A 519 -0.66 4.90 11.01
C VAL A 519 -2.02 4.59 11.64
N GLY A 520 -2.87 3.77 11.02
CA GLY A 520 -4.21 3.59 11.57
C GLY A 520 -4.38 2.47 12.60
N PHE A 521 -3.41 1.57 12.81
CA PHE A 521 -3.36 0.78 14.04
C PHE A 521 -2.78 1.57 15.24
N GLY A 522 -2.41 2.84 15.03
CA GLY A 522 -1.84 3.69 16.07
C GLY A 522 -0.50 3.16 16.58
N VAL A 523 0.26 2.48 15.72
CA VAL A 523 1.59 1.97 16.05
C VAL A 523 2.57 3.13 15.96
N TYR A 524 3.24 3.41 17.08
CA TYR A 524 4.27 4.43 17.12
C TYR A 524 5.51 3.92 16.39
N TYR A 525 6.07 4.73 15.52
CA TYR A 525 7.22 4.32 14.74
C TYR A 525 8.36 5.33 14.90
N LEU A 526 9.56 4.84 15.23
CA LEU A 526 10.73 5.65 15.51
C LEU A 526 11.89 5.20 14.62
N ALA A 527 12.35 6.08 13.73
CA ALA A 527 13.54 5.84 12.91
C ALA A 527 14.78 6.32 13.69
N VAL A 528 15.65 5.40 14.09
CA VAL A 528 16.82 5.72 14.93
C VAL A 528 18.10 5.73 14.11
N GLU A 529 18.56 6.94 13.82
CA GLU A 529 19.82 7.21 13.15
C GLU A 529 20.80 7.92 14.09
N PRO A 530 21.93 7.29 14.46
CA PRO A 530 22.93 7.92 15.33
C PRO A 530 23.43 9.27 14.83
N GLN A 531 23.54 9.44 13.51
CA GLN A 531 24.01 10.70 12.89
C GLN A 531 22.99 11.83 13.02
N SER A 532 21.72 11.50 13.14
CA SER A 532 20.62 12.46 13.27
C SER A 532 20.27 12.73 14.74
N GLY A 533 21.03 12.17 15.70
CA GLY A 533 20.79 12.31 17.14
C GLY A 533 19.85 11.25 17.74
N GLY A 534 19.51 10.20 16.98
CA GLY A 534 18.75 9.06 17.51
C GLY A 534 19.65 8.07 18.27
N ARG A 535 19.12 7.39 19.29
CA ARG A 535 19.86 6.34 20.02
C ARG A 535 18.94 5.22 20.53
N VAL A 536 19.53 4.04 20.67
CA VAL A 536 18.98 2.89 21.40
C VAL A 536 20.01 2.45 22.44
N ASP A 537 19.60 2.30 23.69
CA ASP A 537 20.46 1.80 24.77
C ASP A 537 20.47 0.26 24.77
N PHE A 538 21.31 -0.30 23.90
CA PHE A 538 21.49 -1.75 23.82
C PHE A 538 22.15 -2.35 25.07
N ASP A 539 22.97 -1.59 25.79
CA ASP A 539 23.62 -2.07 27.02
C ASP A 539 22.58 -2.27 28.13
N TRP A 540 21.64 -1.33 28.27
CA TRP A 540 20.50 -1.48 29.18
C TRP A 540 19.62 -2.67 28.79
N LEU A 541 19.28 -2.82 27.50
CA LEU A 541 18.51 -3.97 27.00
C LEU A 541 19.22 -5.30 27.26
N ASP A 542 20.54 -5.34 27.12
CA ASP A 542 21.33 -6.55 27.31
C ASP A 542 21.39 -6.97 28.78
N SER A 543 21.35 -6.00 29.71
CA SER A 543 21.37 -6.21 31.16
C SER A 543 20.07 -6.76 31.75
N GLN A 544 18.94 -6.66 31.04
CA GLN A 544 17.65 -7.16 31.53
C GLN A 544 17.55 -8.69 31.41
N PRO A 545 16.81 -9.36 32.32
CA PRO A 545 16.54 -10.79 32.19
C PRO A 545 15.66 -11.07 30.97
N ALA A 546 16.06 -12.04 30.15
CA ALA A 546 15.27 -12.49 29.01
C ALA A 546 14.13 -13.40 29.45
N ALA A 547 12.90 -13.12 29.01
CA ALA A 547 11.76 -14.01 29.15
C ALA A 547 11.83 -15.15 28.14
N ALA A 548 12.30 -14.86 26.92
CA ALA A 548 12.63 -15.84 25.90
C ALA A 548 13.81 -15.35 25.04
N GLU A 549 14.56 -16.29 24.47
CA GLU A 549 15.68 -15.99 23.58
C GLU A 549 15.72 -17.00 22.43
N THR A 550 15.90 -16.48 21.21
CA THR A 550 16.01 -17.27 19.98
C THR A 550 17.40 -17.09 19.36
N ALA A 551 17.61 -17.54 18.12
CA ALA A 551 18.89 -17.35 17.45
C ALA A 551 19.20 -15.86 17.26
N PHE A 552 18.21 -15.05 16.87
CA PHE A 552 18.41 -13.64 16.53
C PHE A 552 17.74 -12.65 17.47
N LEU A 553 16.74 -13.06 18.25
CA LEU A 553 15.91 -12.17 19.05
C LEU A 553 16.08 -12.42 20.54
N ARG A 554 15.87 -11.35 21.33
CA ARG A 554 15.62 -11.42 22.77
C ARG A 554 14.25 -10.82 23.05
N HIS A 555 13.46 -11.52 23.85
CA HIS A 555 12.21 -11.05 24.42
C HIS A 555 12.42 -10.74 25.90
N LEU A 556 12.21 -9.48 26.28
CA LEU A 556 12.28 -9.00 27.64
C LEU A 556 10.87 -8.79 28.18
N ARG A 557 10.69 -9.05 29.48
CA ARG A 557 9.46 -8.72 30.21
C ARG A 557 9.81 -7.89 31.44
N LEU A 558 9.45 -6.62 31.39
CA LEU A 558 9.76 -5.66 32.45
C LEU A 558 8.74 -5.76 33.59
N PRO A 559 9.17 -5.49 34.84
CA PRO A 559 8.26 -5.45 35.99
C PRO A 559 7.34 -4.21 35.96
N ARG A 560 7.76 -3.14 35.29
CA ARG A 560 6.98 -1.91 35.11
C ARG A 560 6.91 -1.55 33.62
N PRO A 561 5.80 -0.93 33.18
CA PRO A 561 5.68 -0.52 31.79
C PRO A 561 6.65 0.62 31.46
N LEU A 562 7.06 0.68 30.20
CA LEU A 562 7.76 1.82 29.61
C LEU A 562 6.79 2.98 29.42
N GLU A 563 7.34 4.19 29.49
CA GLU A 563 6.65 5.39 29.01
C GLU A 563 7.13 5.74 27.61
N LEU A 564 6.19 5.77 26.67
CA LEU A 564 6.40 6.19 25.31
C LEU A 564 5.69 7.53 25.09
N ARG A 565 6.42 8.49 24.50
CA ARG A 565 5.89 9.81 24.12
C ARG A 565 6.35 10.16 22.71
N VAL A 566 5.41 10.56 21.85
CA VAL A 566 5.68 10.90 20.45
C VAL A 566 4.95 12.20 20.09
N ASP A 567 5.72 13.20 19.65
CA ASP A 567 5.28 14.52 19.19
C ASP A 567 5.41 14.58 17.66
N ARG A 568 4.28 14.44 16.95
CA ARG A 568 4.22 14.48 15.47
C ARG A 568 4.59 15.85 14.90
N ARG A 569 4.32 16.93 15.61
CA ARG A 569 4.56 18.30 15.11
C ARG A 569 6.05 18.63 15.10
N ARG A 570 6.77 18.19 16.14
CA ARG A 570 8.23 18.38 16.24
C ARG A 570 9.03 17.21 15.67
N GLY A 571 8.38 16.09 15.35
CA GLY A 571 9.01 14.88 14.85
C GLY A 571 9.84 14.15 15.93
N ARG A 572 9.56 14.36 17.22
CA ARG A 572 10.39 13.83 18.31
C ARG A 572 9.66 12.74 19.09
N GLY A 573 10.38 11.71 19.50
CA GLY A 573 9.85 10.69 20.40
C GLY A 573 10.90 10.09 21.31
N VAL A 574 10.44 9.69 22.48
CA VAL A 574 11.24 9.10 23.55
C VAL A 574 10.50 7.92 24.16
N ILE A 575 11.25 6.86 24.43
CA ILE A 575 10.79 5.71 25.21
C ILE A 575 11.71 5.62 26.42
N ARG A 576 11.14 5.74 27.61
CA ARG A 576 11.89 5.71 28.87
C ARG A 576 11.42 4.62 29.80
N HIS A 577 12.37 4.12 30.59
CA HIS A 577 12.04 3.31 31.75
C HIS A 577 11.81 4.22 32.96
N ASP A 578 11.11 3.67 33.95
CA ASP A 578 10.85 4.29 35.26
C ASP A 578 12.13 4.50 36.08
#